data_AF-A0AAI9FWE5-F1
#
_entry.id   AF-A0AAI9FWE5-F1
#
_cell.length_a   1.000
_cell.length_b   1.000
_cell.length_c   1.000
_cell.angle_alpha   90.00
_cell.angle_beta   90.00
_cell.angle_gamma   90.00
#
_symmetry.space_group_name_H-M   'P 1'
#
loop_
_entity.id
_entity.type
_entity.pdbx_description
1 polymer ?
#
loop_
_entity_poly.entity_id
_entity_poly.type
_entity_poly.pdbx_seq_one_letter_code
_entity_poly.pdbx_strand_id
1 'polypeptide(L)'
;MPRLRCSPLLCLLLATAAQAQSNVYKCVDGPHAVYQQTPCQGRAEWRWEVPAEASLSRGPVPEAARTASVVPARPRAARVGRARAALIPISADPGACERARQQRGKVLAKAKRLDFVQRRQLDDAVYDACR
;
A
#
# COMPACT_ATOMS: atom_id res chain seq x y z
N MET A 1 37.78 30.66 -10.73
CA MET A 1 37.07 30.07 -9.57
C MET A 1 36.58 31.21 -8.69
N PRO A 2 35.32 31.68 -8.83
CA PRO A 2 34.82 32.74 -7.97
C PRO A 2 34.72 32.19 -6.54
N ARG A 3 35.48 32.78 -5.62
CA ARG A 3 35.36 32.48 -4.19
C ARG A 3 34.01 33.01 -3.74
N LEU A 4 33.00 32.14 -3.66
CA LEU A 4 31.72 32.42 -3.02
C LEU A 4 32.03 32.82 -1.58
N ARG A 5 32.06 34.12 -1.32
CA ARG A 5 32.03 34.66 0.04
C ARG A 5 30.63 34.34 0.57
N CYS A 6 30.48 33.18 1.20
CA CYS A 6 29.26 32.84 1.92
C CYS A 6 29.06 33.88 3.03
N SER A 7 28.12 34.79 2.81
CA SER A 7 27.69 35.72 3.84
C SER A 7 27.11 34.91 5.00
N PRO A 8 27.44 35.23 6.27
CA PRO A 8 26.87 34.54 7.43
C PRO A 8 25.33 34.65 7.46
N LEU A 9 24.77 35.71 6.86
CA LEU A 9 23.33 35.88 6.64
C LEU A 9 22.76 34.82 5.69
N LEU A 10 23.51 34.43 4.66
CA LEU A 10 23.11 33.37 3.72
C LEU A 10 23.09 32.00 4.42
N CYS A 11 24.07 31.73 5.29
CA CYS A 11 24.13 30.51 6.09
C CYS A 11 22.95 30.40 7.08
N LEU A 12 22.56 31.51 7.72
CA LEU A 12 21.40 31.56 8.63
C LEU A 12 20.07 31.31 7.88
N LEU A 13 19.90 31.87 6.68
CA LEU A 13 18.72 31.64 5.84
C LEU A 13 18.61 30.18 5.33
N LEU A 14 19.74 29.53 5.09
CA LEU A 14 19.78 28.11 4.68
C LEU A 14 19.44 27.16 5.85
N ALA A 15 19.85 27.52 7.07
CA ALA A 15 19.56 26.71 8.26
C ALA A 15 18.06 26.67 8.60
N THR A 16 17.34 27.78 8.42
CA THR A 16 15.88 27.82 8.62
C THR A 16 15.13 27.04 7.55
N ALA A 17 15.60 27.08 6.30
CA ALA A 17 15.03 26.28 5.20
C ALA A 17 15.22 24.77 5.42
N ALA A 18 16.36 24.35 5.98
CA ALA A 18 16.63 22.94 6.27
C ALA A 18 15.72 22.38 7.38
N GLN A 19 15.45 23.15 8.45
CA GLN A 19 14.53 22.72 9.50
C GLN A 19 13.06 22.66 9.05
N ALA A 20 12.69 23.44 8.03
CA ALA A 20 11.36 23.36 7.44
C ALA A 20 11.15 22.05 6.65
N GLN A 21 12.20 21.40 6.14
CA GLN A 21 12.07 20.18 5.34
C GLN A 21 11.96 18.90 6.17
N SER A 22 12.39 18.94 7.44
CA SER A 22 12.38 17.78 8.34
C SER A 22 11.12 17.68 9.20
N ASN A 23 10.17 18.61 9.09
CA ASN A 23 8.96 18.59 9.91
C ASN A 23 7.72 18.50 9.02
N VAL A 24 6.73 17.74 9.45
CA VAL A 24 5.38 17.74 8.87
C VAL A 24 4.40 18.14 9.97
N TYR A 25 3.57 19.14 9.68
CA TYR A 25 2.55 19.66 10.58
C TYR A 25 1.17 19.28 10.07
N LYS A 26 0.29 18.87 10.98
CA LYS A 26 -1.15 18.75 10.71
C LYS A 26 -1.86 20.00 11.23
N CYS A 27 -2.29 20.85 10.31
CA CYS A 27 -3.03 22.07 10.60
C CYS A 27 -4.54 21.81 10.44
N VAL A 28 -5.35 22.19 11.43
CA VAL A 28 -6.80 21.96 11.46
C VAL A 28 -7.61 23.25 11.57
N ASP A 29 -6.99 24.38 11.23
CA ASP A 29 -7.58 25.74 11.36
C ASP A 29 -8.67 26.03 10.30
N GLY A 30 -8.88 25.14 9.33
CA GLY A 30 -9.87 25.27 8.25
C GLY A 30 -10.89 24.12 8.23
N PRO A 31 -11.75 24.05 7.20
CA PRO A 31 -12.77 23.01 7.08
C PRO A 31 -12.19 21.60 6.92
N HIS A 32 -10.93 21.48 6.52
CA HIS A 32 -10.22 20.21 6.33
C HIS A 32 -8.82 20.29 6.93
N ALA A 33 -8.32 19.14 7.41
CA ALA A 33 -6.95 19.02 7.88
C ALA A 33 -5.96 19.14 6.71
N VAL A 34 -4.97 20.02 6.82
CA VAL A 34 -3.92 20.23 5.83
C VAL A 34 -2.59 19.77 6.42
N TYR A 35 -1.84 18.97 5.65
CA TYR A 35 -0.51 18.53 6.01
C TYR A 35 0.53 19.32 5.23
N GLN A 36 1.45 19.98 5.93
CA GLN A 36 2.42 20.88 5.32
C GLN A 36 3.76 20.84 6.05
N GLN A 37 4.83 21.22 5.35
CA GLN A 37 6.18 21.29 5.90
C GLN A 37 6.47 22.61 6.64
N THR A 38 5.69 23.65 6.33
CA THR A 38 5.74 24.92 7.04
C THR A 38 4.90 24.85 8.32
N PRO A 39 5.36 25.41 9.45
CA PRO A 39 4.53 25.52 10.66
C PRO A 39 3.16 26.13 10.35
N CYS A 40 2.12 25.67 11.05
CA CYS A 40 0.79 26.28 10.96
C CYS A 40 0.86 27.74 11.43
N GLN A 41 0.03 28.63 10.86
CA GLN A 41 -0.07 30.01 11.38
C GLN A 41 -0.67 30.04 12.79
N GLY A 42 -1.49 29.02 13.12
CA GLY A 42 -2.02 28.75 14.45
C GLY A 42 -1.37 27.55 15.12
N ARG A 43 -2.14 26.84 15.96
CA ARG A 43 -1.65 25.66 16.67
C ARG A 43 -1.72 24.44 15.76
N ALA A 44 -0.57 23.81 15.51
CA ALA A 44 -0.54 22.48 14.94
C ALA A 44 -1.16 21.47 15.91
N GLU A 45 -2.09 20.66 15.43
CA GLU A 45 -2.62 19.54 16.21
C GLU A 45 -1.53 18.49 16.44
N TRP A 46 -0.71 18.25 15.41
CA TRP A 46 0.39 17.31 15.42
C TRP A 46 1.60 17.83 14.64
N ARG A 47 2.79 17.45 15.12
CA ARG A 47 4.09 17.68 14.47
C ARG A 47 4.88 16.37 14.44
N TRP A 48 5.28 15.94 13.26
CA TRP A 48 6.22 14.83 13.07
C TRP A 48 7.56 15.37 12.61
N GLU A 49 8.62 14.82 13.18
CA GLU A 49 9.97 14.98 12.65
C GLU A 49 10.25 13.82 11.69
N VAL A 50 10.64 14.13 10.47
CA VAL A 50 11.00 13.20 9.41
C VAL A 50 12.53 13.11 9.40
N PRO A 51 13.11 11.95 9.75
CA PRO A 51 14.55 11.77 9.71
C PRO A 51 15.09 11.98 8.29
N ALA A 52 16.26 12.63 8.17
CA ALA A 52 16.84 12.99 6.88
C ALA A 52 17.11 11.74 6.00
N GLU A 53 17.42 10.61 6.62
CA GLU A 53 17.61 9.31 5.99
C GLU A 53 16.32 8.70 5.39
N ALA A 54 15.13 9.10 5.85
CA ALA A 54 13.86 8.68 5.27
C ALA A 54 13.45 9.54 4.05
N SER A 55 14.08 10.70 3.89
CA SER A 55 13.85 11.66 2.81
C SER A 55 14.71 11.38 1.58
N LEU A 56 14.96 10.11 1.26
CA LEU A 56 15.56 9.76 -0.02
C LEU A 56 14.58 10.18 -1.12
N SER A 57 15.05 11.05 -2.03
CA SER A 57 14.33 11.38 -3.26
C SER A 57 13.78 10.09 -3.85
N ARG A 58 12.46 10.05 -4.08
CA ARG A 58 11.83 8.95 -4.81
C ARG A 58 12.66 8.79 -6.08
N GLY A 59 13.43 7.70 -6.14
CA GLY A 59 14.26 7.38 -7.29
C GLY A 59 13.41 7.40 -8.55
N PRO A 60 14.03 7.44 -9.74
CA PRO A 60 13.29 7.56 -11.00
C PRO A 60 12.08 6.61 -10.98
N VAL A 61 10.89 7.20 -11.09
CA VAL A 61 9.64 6.44 -11.15
C VAL A 61 9.84 5.40 -12.25
N PRO A 62 9.71 4.09 -11.96
CA PRO A 62 9.87 3.10 -13.01
C PRO A 62 8.91 3.46 -14.13
N GLU A 63 9.44 3.60 -15.34
CA GLU A 63 8.71 3.89 -16.57
C GLU A 63 7.86 2.67 -16.98
N ALA A 64 7.02 2.16 -16.08
CA ALA A 64 6.19 0.99 -16.29
C ALA A 64 4.76 1.37 -16.73
N ALA A 65 4.55 2.60 -17.20
CA ALA A 65 3.21 3.07 -17.59
C ALA A 65 3.16 3.86 -18.91
N ARG A 66 4.22 3.88 -19.73
CA ARG A 66 4.23 4.67 -20.98
C ARG A 66 4.86 3.98 -22.19
N THR A 67 4.69 2.67 -22.33
CA THR A 67 4.89 2.03 -23.64
C THR A 67 3.94 0.87 -23.81
N ALA A 68 2.66 1.18 -24.08
CA ALA A 68 1.89 0.35 -25.00
C ALA A 68 2.49 0.56 -26.41
N SER A 69 3.69 0.04 -26.62
CA SER A 69 4.34 -0.02 -27.93
C SER A 69 4.23 -1.45 -28.41
N VAL A 70 3.54 -1.62 -29.52
CA VAL A 70 3.35 -2.87 -30.25
C VAL A 70 4.73 -3.44 -30.58
N VAL A 71 5.14 -4.48 -29.85
CA VAL A 71 6.31 -5.31 -30.19
C VAL A 71 5.77 -6.63 -30.73
N PRO A 72 6.18 -7.10 -31.92
CA PRO A 72 5.74 -8.39 -32.43
C PRO A 72 6.22 -9.51 -31.50
N ALA A 73 5.28 -10.35 -31.08
CA ALA A 73 5.51 -11.42 -30.12
C ALA A 73 6.51 -12.44 -30.67
N ARG A 74 7.75 -12.39 -30.19
CA ARG A 74 8.68 -13.52 -30.29
C ARG A 74 8.26 -14.55 -29.25
N PRO A 75 8.10 -15.84 -29.58
CA PRO A 75 7.68 -16.85 -28.62
C PRO A 75 8.80 -17.02 -27.57
N ARG A 76 8.65 -16.34 -26.43
CA ARG A 76 9.42 -16.64 -25.24
C ARG A 76 8.91 -17.98 -24.74
N ALA A 77 9.79 -19.00 -24.76
CA ALA A 77 9.56 -20.22 -24.02
C ALA A 77 9.17 -19.82 -22.59
N ALA A 78 7.92 -20.06 -22.22
CA ALA A 78 7.42 -19.79 -20.89
C ALA A 78 8.23 -20.67 -19.94
N ARG A 79 9.22 -20.08 -19.26
CA ARG A 79 9.79 -20.72 -18.07
C ARG A 79 8.64 -20.76 -17.07
N VAL A 80 8.04 -21.94 -16.93
CA VAL A 80 7.05 -22.27 -15.90
C VAL A 80 7.77 -22.33 -14.55
N GLY A 81 8.37 -21.22 -14.14
CA GLY A 81 8.78 -20.99 -12.77
C GLY A 81 7.57 -20.45 -12.05
N ARG A 82 6.92 -21.26 -11.20
CA ARG A 82 5.91 -20.74 -10.27
C ARG A 82 6.58 -19.66 -9.44
N ALA A 83 6.25 -18.39 -9.70
CA ALA A 83 6.57 -17.31 -8.80
C ALA A 83 5.93 -17.67 -7.45
N ARG A 84 6.75 -18.07 -6.47
CA ARG A 84 6.28 -18.32 -5.11
C ARG A 84 6.20 -16.97 -4.42
N ALA A 85 5.07 -16.30 -4.60
CA ALA A 85 4.71 -15.21 -3.70
C ALA A 85 4.57 -15.79 -2.28
N ALA A 86 5.10 -15.09 -1.27
CA ALA A 86 4.81 -15.43 0.11
C ALA A 86 3.33 -15.12 0.36
N LEU A 87 2.49 -16.15 0.35
CA LEU A 87 1.07 -16.02 0.66
C LEU A 87 0.95 -15.89 2.17
N ILE A 88 0.45 -14.75 2.66
CA ILE A 88 0.02 -14.61 4.06
C ILE A 88 -1.28 -15.43 4.17
N PRO A 89 -1.32 -16.51 4.98
CA PRO A 89 -2.51 -17.34 5.06
C PRO A 89 -3.63 -16.54 5.75
N ILE A 90 -4.79 -16.47 5.07
CA ILE A 90 -5.99 -15.77 5.57
C ILE A 90 -6.78 -16.64 6.56
N SER A 91 -6.51 -17.95 6.60
CA SER A 91 -7.17 -18.93 7.47
C SER A 91 -6.11 -19.76 8.21
N ALA A 92 -6.48 -20.30 9.38
CA ALA A 92 -5.61 -21.14 10.19
C ALA A 92 -5.19 -22.44 9.45
N ASP A 93 -6.12 -23.04 8.70
CA ASP A 93 -5.85 -24.16 7.78
C ASP A 93 -6.44 -23.87 6.39
N PRO A 94 -5.62 -23.36 5.44
CA PRO A 94 -6.06 -23.11 4.07
C PRO A 94 -6.55 -24.36 3.35
N GLY A 95 -6.02 -25.54 3.67
CA GLY A 95 -6.40 -26.80 3.05
C GLY A 95 -7.78 -27.30 3.53
N ALA A 96 -8.10 -27.16 4.82
CA ALA A 96 -9.44 -27.43 5.33
C ALA A 96 -10.48 -26.46 4.75
N CYS A 97 -10.17 -25.16 4.74
CA CYS A 97 -11.05 -24.12 4.19
C CYS A 97 -11.39 -24.39 2.71
N GLU A 98 -10.39 -24.67 1.87
CA GLU A 98 -10.62 -24.98 0.45
C GLU A 98 -11.43 -26.27 0.24
N ARG A 99 -11.17 -27.32 1.04
CA ARG A 99 -11.96 -28.56 0.99
C ARG A 99 -13.43 -28.31 1.35
N ALA A 100 -13.70 -27.50 2.38
CA ALA A 100 -15.05 -27.14 2.76
C ALA A 100 -15.78 -26.35 1.66
N ARG A 101 -15.11 -25.37 1.04
CA ARG A 101 -15.65 -24.62 -0.11
C ARG A 101 -15.99 -25.53 -1.29
N GLN A 102 -15.10 -26.46 -1.63
CA GLN A 102 -15.33 -27.43 -2.70
C GLN A 102 -16.51 -28.35 -2.38
N GLN A 103 -16.62 -28.82 -1.14
CA GLN A 103 -17.72 -29.68 -0.73
C GLN A 103 -19.07 -28.95 -0.81
N ARG A 104 -19.13 -27.70 -0.35
CA ARG A 104 -20.31 -26.85 -0.53
C ARG A 104 -20.66 -26.70 -2.00
N GLY A 105 -19.68 -26.41 -2.86
CA GLY A 105 -19.88 -26.32 -4.30
C GLY A 105 -20.47 -27.60 -4.91
N LYS A 106 -19.98 -28.78 -4.49
CA LYS A 106 -20.51 -30.08 -4.94
C LYS A 106 -21.96 -30.31 -4.51
N VAL A 107 -22.31 -29.95 -3.28
CA VAL A 107 -23.69 -30.09 -2.77
C VAL A 107 -24.63 -29.15 -3.53
N LEU A 108 -24.22 -27.89 -3.72
CA LEU A 108 -25.00 -26.91 -4.48
C LEU A 108 -25.19 -27.30 -5.95
N ALA A 109 -24.17 -27.89 -6.57
CA ALA A 109 -24.26 -28.36 -7.96
C ALA A 109 -25.20 -29.56 -8.13
N LYS A 110 -25.37 -30.40 -7.10
CA LYS A 110 -26.24 -31.58 -7.12
C LYS A 110 -27.67 -31.29 -6.66
N ALA A 111 -27.87 -30.26 -5.85
CA ALA A 111 -29.17 -29.96 -5.27
C ALA A 111 -30.07 -29.22 -6.27
N LYS A 112 -31.28 -29.77 -6.53
CA LYS A 112 -32.29 -29.11 -7.38
C LYS A 112 -32.90 -27.87 -6.70
N ARG A 113 -33.07 -27.94 -5.38
CA ARG A 113 -33.44 -26.81 -4.49
C ARG A 113 -32.99 -27.16 -3.08
N LEU A 114 -32.48 -26.18 -2.34
CA LEU A 114 -32.24 -26.27 -0.91
C LEU A 114 -33.16 -25.30 -0.21
N ASP A 115 -33.61 -25.67 0.98
CA ASP A 115 -34.25 -24.71 1.88
C ASP A 115 -33.21 -23.73 2.45
N PHE A 116 -33.71 -22.68 3.11
CA PHE A 116 -32.85 -21.65 3.69
C PHE A 116 -31.94 -22.19 4.81
N VAL A 117 -32.46 -23.12 5.63
CA VAL A 117 -31.73 -23.68 6.78
C VAL A 117 -30.59 -24.57 6.30
N GLN A 118 -30.85 -25.44 5.33
CA GLN A 118 -29.87 -26.28 4.65
C GLN A 118 -28.79 -25.44 3.98
N ARG A 119 -29.18 -24.36 3.31
CA ARG A 119 -28.22 -23.45 2.68
C ARG A 119 -27.34 -22.78 3.74
N ARG A 120 -27.93 -22.35 4.85
CA ARG A 120 -27.22 -21.76 5.99
C ARG A 120 -26.24 -22.75 6.61
N GLN A 121 -26.64 -23.99 6.87
CA GLN A 121 -25.75 -25.02 7.43
C GLN A 121 -24.49 -25.25 6.58
N LEU A 122 -24.62 -25.20 5.25
CA LEU A 122 -23.48 -25.28 4.35
C LEU A 122 -22.56 -24.05 4.45
N ASP A 123 -23.13 -22.87 4.67
CA ASP A 123 -22.37 -21.63 4.84
C ASP A 123 -21.63 -21.62 6.20
N ASP A 124 -22.31 -22.01 7.27
CA ASP A 124 -21.75 -22.11 8.62
C ASP A 124 -20.62 -23.15 8.66
N ALA A 125 -20.78 -24.31 8.00
CA ALA A 125 -19.71 -25.31 7.90
C ALA A 125 -18.46 -24.81 7.15
N VAL A 126 -18.62 -23.91 6.16
CA VAL A 126 -17.48 -23.27 5.48
C VAL A 126 -16.85 -22.22 6.39
N TYR A 127 -17.66 -21.44 7.10
CA TYR A 127 -17.17 -20.44 8.04
C TYR A 127 -16.31 -21.07 9.13
N ASP A 128 -16.81 -22.13 9.78
CA ASP A 128 -16.08 -22.83 10.85
C ASP A 128 -14.76 -23.44 10.37
N ALA A 129 -14.71 -23.91 9.11
CA ALA A 129 -13.48 -24.46 8.53
C ALA A 129 -12.46 -23.39 8.08
N CYS A 130 -12.89 -22.13 7.94
CA CYS A 130 -12.06 -21.04 7.43
C CYS A 130 -11.66 -20.01 8.52
N ARG A 131 -12.29 -20.08 9.69
CA ARG A 131 -11.94 -19.30 10.89
C ARG A 131 -10.55 -19.70 11.41
#